data_AF-A0A0K2V6R1-F1
#
_entry.id   AF-A0A0K2V6R1-F1
#
_cell.length_a   1.000
_cell.length_b   1.000
_cell.length_c   1.000
_cell.angle_alpha   90.00
_cell.angle_beta   90.00
_cell.angle_gamma   90.00
#
_symmetry.space_group_name_H-M   'P 1'
#
loop_
_entity.id
_entity.type
_entity.pdbx_description
1 polymer ?
#
loop_
_entity_poly.entity_id
_entity_poly.type
_entity_poly.pdbx_seq_one_letter_code
_entity_poly.pdbx_strand_id
1 'polypeptide(L)'
;MEWSEWSSCSTPCGRGVTERFTLCSYKQNVQKPLKSCKELNLNDYHFTHIKSCNTWNKTTCPSPCTGYQCMEFGACEDMSTDEDPLADCVCQLGRIMNEAKSKCIIPPPPVPTPRPIPTLAPAVKSATTVVTKTASTVLIMFVGITLILFASFRIFDHGRVIQMNMEIALICAHICLLLPVIPEYENVCKVISILIHFFHTACFMFIFLESLHMYSLVASVVKQNGMLSKCQNISLGWMISIGITLITISLEFDNYGGEYHCWLRMDTKLLFAQIAPIVVLMVITFTMIEAAGVADYGILKGSDYSQITSARISQRANLIVMPLVFASFMLGTLSEYEQNVPLYGTFTIVNGILGAVIFFFHSTGNEKIRRKLSNMYRMIFKKG
;
A
#
# COMPACT_ATOMS: atom_id res chain seq x y z
N MET A 1 81.78 -6.79 8.03
CA MET A 1 80.43 -7.12 8.53
C MET A 1 80.23 -8.61 8.42
N GLU A 2 79.56 -9.22 9.39
CA GLU A 2 79.10 -10.61 9.31
C GLU A 2 77.59 -10.60 9.02
N TRP A 3 77.16 -11.51 8.14
CA TRP A 3 75.78 -11.66 7.71
C TRP A 3 75.20 -12.95 8.28
N SER A 4 73.92 -12.94 8.64
CA SER A 4 73.20 -14.15 9.04
C SER A 4 72.91 -15.03 7.82
N GLU A 5 72.60 -16.30 8.06
CA GLU A 5 71.93 -17.11 7.05
C GLU A 5 70.60 -16.45 6.64
N TRP A 6 70.14 -16.78 5.43
CA TRP A 6 68.87 -16.30 4.92
C TRP A 6 67.71 -16.89 5.72
N SER A 7 66.70 -16.07 6.01
CA SER A 7 65.45 -16.59 6.58
C SER A 7 64.79 -17.63 5.68
N SER A 8 64.18 -18.64 6.28
CA SER A 8 63.48 -19.72 5.57
C SER A 8 62.23 -19.20 4.86
N CYS A 9 62.04 -19.59 3.61
CA CYS A 9 60.78 -19.36 2.90
C CYS A 9 59.79 -20.45 3.31
N SER A 10 58.60 -20.06 3.77
CA SER A 10 57.76 -20.93 4.58
C SER A 10 56.88 -21.92 3.80
N THR A 11 56.67 -21.74 2.50
CA THR A 11 55.86 -22.68 1.70
C THR A 11 56.26 -22.74 0.22
N PRO A 12 56.67 -23.92 -0.30
CA PRO A 12 56.77 -24.12 -1.74
C PRO A 12 55.37 -24.11 -2.37
N CYS A 13 55.21 -23.44 -3.53
CA CYS A 13 53.93 -23.35 -4.25
C CYS A 13 52.75 -22.78 -3.40
N GLY A 14 52.94 -21.67 -2.68
CA GLY A 14 51.87 -21.03 -1.90
C GLY A 14 52.13 -19.57 -1.54
N ARG A 15 51.18 -18.91 -0.86
CA ARG A 15 51.24 -17.50 -0.43
C ARG A 15 52.03 -17.25 0.86
N GLY A 16 53.00 -18.11 1.21
CA GLY A 16 53.79 -17.97 2.43
C GLY A 16 54.74 -16.76 2.42
N VAL A 17 55.85 -16.87 3.15
CA VAL A 17 56.89 -15.83 3.15
C VAL A 17 57.49 -15.73 1.74
N THR A 18 57.12 -14.67 1.01
CA THR A 18 57.52 -14.41 -0.38
C THR A 18 58.89 -13.77 -0.51
N GLU A 19 59.38 -13.20 0.59
CA GLU A 19 60.66 -12.51 0.67
C GLU A 19 61.48 -13.05 1.84
N ARG A 20 62.72 -13.44 1.56
CA ARG A 20 63.69 -13.76 2.61
C ARG A 20 64.67 -12.63 2.79
N PHE A 21 65.20 -12.51 4.01
CA PHE A 21 66.13 -11.47 4.40
C PHE A 21 67.32 -12.06 5.17
N THR A 22 68.41 -11.29 5.23
CA THR A 22 69.59 -11.57 6.07
C THR A 22 69.89 -10.36 6.95
N LEU A 23 70.38 -10.61 8.17
CA LEU A 23 70.70 -9.59 9.18
C LEU A 23 72.21 -9.37 9.28
N CYS A 24 72.65 -8.19 9.72
CA CYS A 24 74.08 -7.82 9.72
C CYS A 24 74.61 -7.40 11.11
N SER A 25 75.90 -7.60 11.36
CA SER A 25 76.62 -7.04 12.53
C SER A 25 78.08 -6.65 12.22
N TYR A 26 78.64 -5.71 12.99
CA TYR A 26 80.02 -5.21 12.82
C TYR A 26 81.02 -6.03 13.66
N LYS A 27 82.17 -6.38 13.06
CA LYS A 27 83.14 -7.37 13.59
C LYS A 27 83.86 -7.02 14.90
N GLN A 28 83.57 -5.89 15.55
CA GLN A 28 84.35 -5.43 16.71
C GLN A 28 83.87 -5.93 18.09
N ASN A 29 82.83 -6.77 18.19
CA ASN A 29 82.57 -7.55 19.42
C ASN A 29 81.59 -8.68 19.14
N VAL A 30 82.03 -9.93 19.34
CA VAL A 30 81.32 -11.18 19.04
C VAL A 30 80.08 -11.41 19.96
N GLN A 31 79.77 -10.49 20.87
CA GLN A 31 78.74 -10.66 21.91
C GLN A 31 77.46 -9.80 21.75
N LYS A 32 77.27 -9.09 20.62
CA LYS A 32 76.01 -8.38 20.36
C LYS A 32 75.07 -9.22 19.48
N PRO A 33 73.75 -9.28 19.76
CA PRO A 33 72.79 -9.97 18.90
C PRO A 33 72.70 -9.30 17.52
N LEU A 34 72.54 -10.10 16.47
CA LEU A 34 72.36 -9.64 15.08
C LEU A 34 71.10 -8.75 15.00
N LYS A 35 71.20 -7.58 14.34
CA LYS A 35 70.10 -6.61 14.22
C LYS A 35 69.84 -6.25 12.76
N SER A 36 68.67 -5.66 12.50
CA SER A 36 68.38 -5.06 11.19
C SER A 36 69.33 -3.89 10.94
N CYS A 37 69.92 -3.80 9.74
CA CYS A 37 70.87 -2.74 9.41
C CYS A 37 70.23 -1.33 9.51
N LYS A 38 68.90 -1.23 9.39
CA LYS A 38 68.11 0.00 9.59
C LYS A 38 68.14 0.51 11.03
N GLU A 39 68.23 -0.39 12.02
CA GLU A 39 68.31 -0.02 13.44
C GLU A 39 69.70 0.46 13.87
N LEU A 40 70.70 0.28 13.02
CA LEU A 40 72.09 0.69 13.26
C LEU A 40 72.42 2.08 12.66
N ASN A 41 71.43 2.80 12.11
CA ASN A 41 71.60 4.12 11.47
C ASN A 41 72.71 4.15 10.40
N LEU A 42 72.90 3.04 9.69
CA LEU A 42 73.79 2.96 8.54
C LEU A 42 73.00 3.42 7.31
N ASN A 43 73.49 4.43 6.60
CA ASN A 43 72.81 5.03 5.43
C ASN A 43 72.44 3.99 4.36
N ASP A 44 71.43 4.30 3.55
CA ASP A 44 70.74 3.44 2.55
C ASP A 44 71.61 2.72 1.49
N TYR A 45 72.93 2.87 1.52
CA TYR A 45 73.87 2.21 0.61
C TYR A 45 74.46 0.89 1.12
N HIS A 46 73.98 0.38 2.27
CA HIS A 46 74.28 -0.97 2.75
C HIS A 46 72.99 -1.81 2.88
N PHE A 47 72.77 -2.60 1.83
CA PHE A 47 71.55 -3.35 1.53
C PHE A 47 71.14 -4.29 2.66
N THR A 48 69.93 -4.12 3.20
CA THR A 48 69.18 -5.30 3.64
C THR A 48 68.91 -6.07 2.36
N HIS A 49 69.65 -7.15 2.11
CA HIS A 49 69.44 -7.96 0.91
C HIS A 49 68.12 -8.69 1.07
N ILE A 50 67.10 -8.21 0.37
CA ILE A 50 65.82 -8.87 0.21
C ILE A 50 65.87 -9.61 -1.12
N LYS A 51 65.56 -10.90 -1.10
CA LYS A 51 65.45 -11.69 -2.33
C LYS A 51 64.08 -12.36 -2.37
N SER A 52 63.39 -12.20 -3.50
CA SER A 52 62.17 -12.95 -3.76
C SER A 52 62.49 -14.45 -3.73
N CYS A 53 61.66 -15.20 -3.02
CA CYS A 53 61.71 -16.65 -2.99
C CYS A 53 60.34 -17.28 -3.20
N ASN A 54 59.40 -16.53 -3.80
CA ASN A 54 58.17 -17.12 -4.29
C ASN A 54 58.53 -18.22 -5.30
N THR A 55 58.05 -19.43 -5.04
CA THR A 55 58.30 -20.62 -5.87
C THR A 55 57.04 -21.06 -6.61
N TRP A 56 55.96 -20.27 -6.53
CA TRP A 56 54.77 -20.49 -7.31
C TRP A 56 55.09 -20.40 -8.80
N ASN A 57 54.63 -21.41 -9.54
CA ASN A 57 54.60 -21.41 -10.99
C ASN A 57 53.42 -22.28 -11.41
N LYS A 58 52.50 -21.68 -12.16
CA LYS A 58 51.22 -22.29 -12.58
C LYS A 58 51.38 -23.63 -13.32
N THR A 59 52.52 -23.85 -13.99
CA THR A 59 52.77 -25.08 -14.76
C THR A 59 53.34 -26.23 -13.91
N THR A 60 54.04 -25.92 -12.82
CA THR A 60 54.73 -26.92 -12.00
C THR A 60 54.04 -27.17 -10.67
N CYS A 61 53.29 -26.19 -10.17
CA CYS A 61 52.59 -26.29 -8.89
C CYS A 61 51.18 -26.86 -9.08
N PRO A 62 50.66 -27.61 -8.08
CA PRO A 62 49.27 -28.08 -8.11
C PRO A 62 48.31 -26.90 -8.01
N SER A 63 47.11 -27.06 -8.58
CA SER A 63 46.06 -26.04 -8.51
C SER A 63 45.75 -25.67 -7.05
N PRO A 64 45.56 -24.38 -6.72
CA PRO A 64 45.15 -23.93 -5.39
C PRO A 64 43.78 -24.48 -4.96
N CYS A 65 42.98 -25.02 -5.90
CA CYS A 65 41.73 -25.71 -5.58
C CYS A 65 41.92 -27.14 -5.01
N THR A 66 43.15 -27.68 -5.05
CA THR A 66 43.43 -29.02 -4.54
C THR A 66 43.29 -29.06 -3.02
N GLY A 67 42.20 -29.68 -2.52
CA GLY A 67 41.87 -29.73 -1.09
C GLY A 67 41.10 -28.51 -0.56
N TYR A 68 40.71 -27.57 -1.43
CA TYR A 68 39.89 -26.42 -1.07
C TYR A 68 38.41 -26.80 -1.02
N GLN A 69 37.78 -26.64 0.14
CA GLN A 69 36.37 -26.98 0.32
C GLN A 69 35.49 -25.73 0.27
N CYS A 70 34.78 -25.56 -0.84
CA CYS A 70 33.77 -24.51 -0.98
C CYS A 70 32.49 -24.84 -0.19
N MET A 71 31.64 -23.82 -0.03
CA MET A 71 30.27 -23.97 0.49
C MET A 71 29.42 -24.93 -0.33
N GLU A 72 28.27 -25.34 0.23
CA GLU A 72 27.27 -26.13 -0.49
C GLU A 72 26.85 -25.45 -1.81
N PHE A 73 26.88 -26.21 -2.91
CA PHE A 73 26.67 -25.74 -4.29
C PHE A 73 27.73 -24.76 -4.83
N GLY A 74 28.84 -24.55 -4.13
CA GLY A 74 30.02 -23.85 -4.63
C GLY A 74 31.06 -24.84 -5.17
N ALA A 75 31.69 -24.50 -6.29
CA ALA A 75 32.87 -25.20 -6.78
C ALA A 75 34.06 -24.24 -6.81
N CYS A 76 35.24 -24.75 -6.49
CA CYS A 76 36.47 -23.97 -6.54
C CYS A 76 36.89 -23.80 -7.99
N GLU A 77 37.14 -22.56 -8.39
CA GLU A 77 37.69 -22.18 -9.68
C GLU A 77 39.11 -21.63 -9.48
N ASP A 78 40.03 -22.14 -10.29
CA ASP A 78 41.44 -21.77 -10.24
C ASP A 78 41.66 -20.48 -11.03
N MET A 79 41.75 -19.38 -10.29
CA MET A 79 41.98 -18.03 -10.80
C MET A 79 43.46 -17.63 -10.72
N SER A 80 44.37 -18.60 -10.62
CA SER A 80 45.80 -18.35 -10.46
C SER A 80 46.41 -17.62 -11.67
N THR A 81 47.29 -16.67 -11.34
CA THR A 81 48.15 -15.99 -12.30
C THR A 81 49.54 -16.63 -12.29
N ASP A 82 50.42 -16.20 -13.19
CA ASP A 82 51.80 -16.72 -13.25
C ASP A 82 52.62 -16.42 -11.98
N GLU A 83 52.17 -15.44 -11.18
CA GLU A 83 52.87 -14.97 -9.98
C GLU A 83 52.09 -15.20 -8.67
N ASP A 84 50.76 -15.41 -8.72
CA ASP A 84 49.90 -15.60 -7.55
C ASP A 84 48.94 -16.80 -7.68
N PRO A 85 48.98 -17.78 -6.74
CA PRO A 85 47.97 -18.82 -6.64
C PRO A 85 46.68 -18.26 -6.03
N LEU A 86 45.70 -17.97 -6.88
CA LEU A 86 44.37 -17.50 -6.49
C LEU A 86 43.32 -18.57 -6.78
N ALA A 87 42.45 -18.83 -5.81
CA ALA A 87 41.28 -19.68 -5.95
C ALA A 87 40.04 -18.88 -5.51
N ASP A 88 38.93 -19.06 -6.23
CA ASP A 88 37.65 -18.46 -5.88
C ASP A 88 36.54 -19.52 -5.83
N CYS A 89 35.54 -19.33 -4.97
CA CYS A 89 34.40 -20.24 -4.89
C CYS A 89 33.24 -19.67 -5.69
N VAL A 90 32.94 -20.31 -6.82
CA VAL A 90 31.86 -19.90 -7.72
C VAL A 90 30.65 -20.82 -7.55
N CYS A 91 29.49 -20.21 -7.41
CA CYS A 91 28.22 -20.92 -7.29
C CYS A 91 27.86 -21.65 -8.59
N GLN A 92 27.47 -22.91 -8.46
CA GLN A 92 27.14 -23.78 -9.59
C GLN A 92 25.63 -23.87 -9.79
N LEU A 93 25.20 -24.51 -10.90
CA LEU A 93 23.79 -24.79 -11.20
C LEU A 93 22.92 -23.51 -11.29
N GLY A 94 23.50 -22.43 -11.82
CA GLY A 94 22.79 -21.15 -12.01
C GLY A 94 22.48 -20.40 -10.71
N ARG A 95 23.07 -20.81 -9.58
CA ARG A 95 22.95 -20.11 -8.29
C ARG A 95 23.85 -18.88 -8.26
N ILE A 96 23.47 -17.90 -7.45
CA ILE A 96 24.24 -16.67 -7.23
C ILE A 96 24.75 -16.61 -5.79
N MET A 97 25.86 -15.90 -5.59
CA MET A 97 26.42 -15.66 -4.26
C MET A 97 25.55 -14.68 -3.48
N ASN A 98 25.20 -15.00 -2.23
CA ASN A 98 24.56 -14.05 -1.31
C ASN A 98 25.48 -12.83 -1.04
N GLU A 99 24.91 -11.65 -0.76
CA GLU A 99 25.62 -10.44 -0.32
C GLU A 99 26.70 -10.69 0.76
N ALA A 100 26.45 -11.62 1.69
CA ALA A 100 27.39 -12.00 2.75
C ALA A 100 28.52 -12.95 2.31
N LYS A 101 28.61 -13.30 1.01
CA LYS A 101 29.59 -14.24 0.41
C LYS A 101 29.70 -15.61 1.10
N SER A 102 28.64 -16.05 1.77
CA SER A 102 28.67 -17.24 2.64
C SER A 102 27.85 -18.42 2.12
N LYS A 103 26.90 -18.21 1.19
CA LYS A 103 26.04 -19.28 0.63
C LYS A 103 25.64 -19.01 -0.81
N CYS A 104 25.45 -20.09 -1.58
CA CYS A 104 24.92 -20.07 -2.94
C CYS A 104 23.39 -20.17 -2.94
N ILE A 105 22.72 -19.09 -3.30
CA ILE A 105 21.26 -18.99 -3.34
C ILE A 105 20.73 -19.11 -4.77
N ILE A 106 19.51 -19.59 -4.91
CA ILE A 106 18.82 -19.58 -6.20
C ILE A 106 18.57 -18.10 -6.55
N PRO A 107 18.90 -17.64 -7.77
CA PRO A 107 18.64 -16.26 -8.16
C PRO A 107 17.14 -15.96 -8.01
N PRO A 108 16.79 -14.74 -7.56
CA PRO A 108 15.39 -14.34 -7.55
C PRO A 108 14.83 -14.43 -8.97
N PRO A 109 13.59 -14.88 -9.16
CA PRO A 109 12.99 -15.00 -10.48
C PRO A 109 13.03 -13.63 -11.19
N PRO A 110 13.43 -13.58 -12.47
CA PRO A 110 13.63 -12.33 -13.22
C PRO A 110 12.32 -11.56 -13.47
N VAL A 111 11.18 -12.21 -13.27
CA VAL A 111 9.84 -11.62 -13.35
C VAL A 111 9.05 -12.09 -12.12
N PRO A 112 8.29 -11.22 -11.44
CA PRO A 112 7.34 -11.67 -10.43
C PRO A 112 6.44 -12.73 -11.06
N THR A 113 6.50 -13.97 -10.57
CA THR A 113 5.54 -15.01 -10.97
C THR A 113 4.13 -14.47 -10.74
N PRO A 114 3.24 -14.47 -11.75
CA PRO A 114 1.85 -14.09 -11.56
C PRO A 114 1.28 -14.90 -10.41
N ARG A 115 0.65 -14.21 -9.45
CA ARG A 115 0.04 -14.88 -8.31
C ARG A 115 -0.95 -15.92 -8.84
N PRO A 116 -0.89 -17.19 -8.40
CA PRO A 116 -1.86 -18.18 -8.83
C PRO A 116 -3.26 -17.67 -8.46
N ILE A 117 -4.15 -17.65 -9.46
CA ILE A 117 -5.51 -17.15 -9.30
C ILE A 117 -6.18 -17.97 -8.20
N PRO A 118 -6.60 -17.36 -7.07
CA PRO A 118 -7.35 -18.09 -6.06
C PRO A 118 -8.63 -18.58 -6.74
N THR A 119 -8.90 -19.88 -6.66
CA THR A 119 -10.11 -20.48 -7.24
C THR A 119 -10.89 -21.15 -6.14
N LEU A 120 -12.08 -20.63 -5.82
CA LEU A 120 -13.01 -21.36 -4.94
C LEU A 120 -13.62 -22.55 -5.69
N ALA A 121 -13.94 -23.59 -4.93
CA ALA A 121 -14.80 -24.66 -5.42
C ALA A 121 -16.15 -24.07 -5.92
N PRO A 122 -16.75 -24.62 -7.00
CA PRO A 122 -17.93 -24.03 -7.63
C PRO A 122 -19.10 -23.77 -6.67
N ALA A 123 -19.34 -24.69 -5.73
CA ALA A 123 -20.38 -24.54 -4.71
C ALA A 123 -20.14 -23.34 -3.79
N VAL A 124 -18.89 -23.10 -3.38
CA VAL A 124 -18.54 -22.00 -2.50
C VAL A 124 -18.59 -20.67 -3.26
N LYS A 125 -18.16 -20.65 -4.52
CA LYS A 125 -18.28 -19.48 -5.41
C LYS A 125 -19.74 -19.04 -5.60
N SER A 126 -20.65 -19.99 -5.75
CA SER A 126 -22.09 -19.70 -5.82
C SER A 126 -22.60 -19.10 -4.50
N ALA A 127 -22.18 -19.66 -3.36
CA ALA A 127 -22.58 -19.16 -2.05
C ALA A 127 -22.06 -17.74 -1.79
N THR A 128 -20.78 -17.45 -2.08
CA THR A 128 -20.20 -16.11 -1.91
C THR A 128 -20.90 -15.08 -2.81
N THR A 129 -21.23 -15.44 -4.04
CA THR A 129 -22.01 -14.56 -4.94
C THR A 129 -23.36 -14.18 -4.35
N VAL A 130 -24.09 -15.14 -3.77
CA VAL A 130 -25.38 -14.88 -3.11
C VAL A 130 -25.18 -13.96 -1.90
N VAL A 131 -24.15 -14.18 -1.10
CA VAL A 131 -23.81 -13.37 0.06
C VAL A 131 -23.50 -11.92 -0.35
N THR A 132 -22.62 -11.69 -1.33
CA THR A 132 -22.28 -10.36 -1.85
C THR A 132 -23.51 -9.62 -2.41
N LYS A 133 -24.35 -10.33 -3.15
CA LYS A 133 -25.59 -9.75 -3.69
C LYS A 133 -26.59 -9.39 -2.58
N THR A 134 -26.70 -10.24 -1.56
CA THR A 134 -27.53 -9.97 -0.38
C THR A 134 -27.04 -8.72 0.36
N ALA A 135 -25.72 -8.61 0.58
CA ALA A 135 -25.10 -7.44 1.21
C ALA A 135 -25.46 -6.14 0.49
N SER A 136 -25.27 -6.10 -0.83
CA SER A 136 -25.58 -4.93 -1.66
C SER A 136 -27.08 -4.62 -1.68
N THR A 137 -27.93 -5.64 -1.74
CA THR A 137 -29.40 -5.48 -1.72
C THR A 137 -29.87 -4.89 -0.39
N VAL A 138 -29.36 -5.38 0.75
CA VAL A 138 -29.73 -4.86 2.07
C VAL A 138 -29.31 -3.40 2.22
N LEU A 139 -28.11 -3.03 1.77
CA LEU A 139 -27.68 -1.64 1.78
C LEU A 139 -28.58 -0.76 0.91
N ILE A 140 -28.86 -1.17 -0.33
CA ILE A 140 -29.75 -0.44 -1.25
C ILE A 140 -31.13 -0.26 -0.63
N MET A 141 -31.66 -1.27 0.06
CA MET A 141 -32.95 -1.19 0.75
C MET A 141 -32.94 -0.10 1.83
N PHE A 142 -31.97 -0.13 2.76
CA PHE A 142 -31.92 0.88 3.82
C PHE A 142 -31.70 2.30 3.30
N VAL A 143 -30.74 2.48 2.39
CA VAL A 143 -30.44 3.79 1.81
C VAL A 143 -31.59 4.28 0.92
N GLY A 144 -32.23 3.37 0.17
CA GLY A 144 -33.40 3.67 -0.64
C GLY A 144 -34.59 4.12 0.19
N ILE A 145 -34.84 3.50 1.36
CA ILE A 145 -35.86 3.98 2.29
C ILE A 145 -35.56 5.41 2.73
N THR A 146 -34.31 5.76 3.03
CA THR A 146 -33.91 7.15 3.38
C THR A 146 -34.27 8.14 2.28
N LEU A 147 -33.92 7.83 1.02
CA LEU A 147 -34.28 8.66 -0.14
C LEU A 147 -35.80 8.79 -0.31
N ILE A 148 -36.54 7.69 -0.18
CA ILE A 148 -38.00 7.69 -0.27
C ILE A 148 -38.63 8.56 0.83
N LEU A 149 -38.11 8.50 2.06
CA LEU A 149 -38.59 9.36 3.15
C LEU A 149 -38.35 10.83 2.85
N PHE A 150 -37.17 11.18 2.35
CA PHE A 150 -36.88 12.57 2.01
C PHE A 150 -37.74 13.06 0.84
N ALA A 151 -37.96 12.24 -0.19
CA ALA A 151 -38.84 12.57 -1.31
C ALA A 151 -40.30 12.72 -0.87
N SER A 152 -40.81 11.78 -0.07
CA SER A 152 -42.18 11.76 0.44
C SER A 152 -42.49 12.96 1.33
N PHE A 153 -41.51 13.40 2.12
CA PHE A 153 -41.64 14.58 2.97
C PHE A 153 -41.20 15.88 2.28
N ARG A 154 -40.80 15.83 1.01
CA ARG A 154 -40.30 16.95 0.20
C ARG A 154 -39.17 17.74 0.88
N ILE A 155 -38.22 17.01 1.45
CA ILE A 155 -37.10 17.57 2.21
C ILE A 155 -35.91 17.76 1.26
N PHE A 156 -35.86 18.93 0.62
CA PHE A 156 -34.83 19.29 -0.35
C PHE A 156 -34.00 20.51 0.11
N ASP A 157 -33.70 20.58 1.41
CA ASP A 157 -32.83 21.59 1.99
C ASP A 157 -31.41 21.49 1.40
N HIS A 158 -30.60 22.56 1.48
CA HIS A 158 -29.28 22.64 0.81
C HIS A 158 -28.37 21.44 1.13
N GLY A 159 -28.13 21.16 2.42
CA GLY A 159 -27.31 20.01 2.83
C GLY A 159 -27.93 18.66 2.51
N ARG A 160 -29.27 18.54 2.46
CA ARG A 160 -29.97 17.28 2.19
C ARG A 160 -29.86 16.87 0.73
N VAL A 161 -29.86 17.83 -0.18
CA VAL A 161 -29.60 17.54 -1.59
C VAL A 161 -28.20 16.96 -1.79
N ILE A 162 -27.19 17.44 -1.05
CA ILE A 162 -25.83 16.90 -1.10
C ILE A 162 -25.83 15.44 -0.60
N GLN A 163 -26.44 15.18 0.55
CA GLN A 163 -26.60 13.82 1.09
C GLN A 163 -27.35 12.88 0.15
N MET A 164 -28.43 13.35 -0.49
CA MET A 164 -29.15 12.54 -1.48
C MET A 164 -28.25 12.13 -2.65
N ASN A 165 -27.39 13.02 -3.13
CA ASN A 165 -26.47 12.67 -4.23
C ASN A 165 -25.40 11.67 -3.77
N MET A 166 -24.92 11.78 -2.52
CA MET A 166 -24.06 10.77 -1.89
C MET A 166 -24.74 9.39 -1.84
N GLU A 167 -26.00 9.35 -1.39
CA GLU A 167 -26.82 8.14 -1.30
C GLU A 167 -27.13 7.54 -2.69
N ILE A 168 -27.44 8.38 -3.68
CA ILE A 168 -27.66 7.96 -5.07
C ILE A 168 -26.38 7.35 -5.64
N ALA A 169 -25.22 8.01 -5.46
CA ALA A 169 -23.95 7.49 -5.92
C ALA A 169 -23.65 6.12 -5.28
N LEU A 170 -23.86 5.99 -3.96
CA LEU A 170 -23.66 4.73 -3.25
C LEU A 170 -24.60 3.62 -3.75
N ILE A 171 -25.89 3.91 -3.93
CA ILE A 171 -26.85 2.95 -4.50
C ILE A 171 -26.42 2.52 -5.90
N CYS A 172 -26.03 3.46 -6.77
CA CYS A 172 -25.58 3.15 -8.13
C CYS A 172 -24.32 2.26 -8.12
N ALA A 173 -23.35 2.50 -7.23
CA ALA A 173 -22.21 1.60 -7.05
C ALA A 173 -22.65 0.18 -6.70
N HIS A 174 -23.55 0.03 -5.72
CA HIS A 174 -24.05 -1.29 -5.31
C HIS A 174 -24.94 -1.96 -6.37
N ILE A 175 -25.69 -1.21 -7.17
CA ILE A 175 -26.41 -1.77 -8.33
C ILE A 175 -25.42 -2.36 -9.33
N CYS A 176 -24.30 -1.69 -9.59
CA CYS A 176 -23.25 -2.22 -10.46
C CYS A 176 -22.68 -3.55 -9.93
N LEU A 177 -22.57 -3.71 -8.60
CA LEU A 177 -22.15 -4.97 -7.96
C LEU A 177 -23.17 -6.10 -8.06
N LEU A 178 -24.44 -5.81 -8.32
CA LEU A 178 -25.47 -6.83 -8.52
C LEU A 178 -25.45 -7.43 -9.93
N LEU A 179 -24.87 -6.71 -10.89
CA LEU A 179 -24.81 -7.14 -12.28
C LEU A 179 -23.98 -8.43 -12.43
N PRO A 180 -24.42 -9.39 -13.24
CA PRO A 180 -23.70 -10.64 -13.41
C PRO A 180 -22.40 -10.43 -14.18
N VAL A 181 -21.38 -11.22 -13.84
CA VAL A 181 -20.17 -11.36 -14.65
C VAL A 181 -20.53 -12.24 -15.85
N ILE A 182 -20.39 -11.71 -17.05
CA ILE A 182 -20.65 -12.44 -18.30
C ILE A 182 -19.30 -12.63 -19.02
N PRO A 183 -18.73 -13.85 -19.02
CA PRO A 183 -17.39 -14.11 -19.56
C PRO A 183 -17.25 -13.75 -21.05
N GLU A 184 -18.33 -13.85 -21.82
CA GLU A 184 -18.31 -13.56 -23.26
C GLU A 184 -18.16 -12.07 -23.58
N TYR A 185 -18.39 -11.16 -22.62
CA TYR A 185 -18.40 -9.72 -22.84
C TYR A 185 -17.42 -8.98 -21.93
N GLU A 186 -16.12 -9.11 -22.20
CA GLU A 186 -15.05 -8.41 -21.46
C GLU A 186 -15.28 -6.89 -21.36
N ASN A 187 -15.75 -6.27 -22.45
CA ASN A 187 -16.05 -4.83 -22.49
C ASN A 187 -17.16 -4.43 -21.50
N VAL A 188 -18.15 -5.29 -21.26
CA VAL A 188 -19.20 -5.01 -20.26
C VAL A 188 -18.61 -5.00 -18.86
N CYS A 189 -17.70 -5.94 -18.58
CA CYS A 189 -16.99 -6.04 -17.31
C CYS A 189 -16.12 -4.81 -17.03
N LYS A 190 -15.43 -4.32 -18.06
CA LYS A 190 -14.68 -3.05 -18.04
C LYS A 190 -15.58 -1.87 -17.70
N VAL A 191 -16.71 -1.72 -18.39
CA VAL A 191 -17.67 -0.64 -18.13
C VAL A 191 -18.23 -0.69 -16.71
N ILE A 192 -18.59 -1.87 -16.22
CA ILE A 192 -19.07 -2.04 -14.83
C ILE A 192 -17.98 -1.60 -13.83
N SER A 193 -16.73 -2.03 -14.03
CA SER A 193 -15.59 -1.64 -13.19
C SER A 193 -15.37 -0.12 -13.16
N ILE A 194 -15.45 0.52 -14.33
CA ILE A 194 -15.38 1.99 -14.47
C ILE A 194 -16.52 2.68 -13.71
N LEU A 195 -17.75 2.18 -13.83
CA LEU A 195 -18.91 2.74 -13.13
C LEU A 195 -18.77 2.60 -11.61
N ILE A 196 -18.29 1.45 -11.12
CA ILE A 196 -18.03 1.23 -9.69
C ILE A 196 -16.99 2.24 -9.17
N HIS A 197 -15.88 2.42 -9.90
CA HIS A 197 -14.89 3.45 -9.58
C HIS A 197 -15.59 4.81 -9.49
N PHE A 198 -16.25 5.24 -10.56
CA PHE A 198 -16.87 6.56 -10.65
C PHE A 198 -17.85 6.82 -9.50
N PHE A 199 -18.76 5.88 -9.23
CA PHE A 199 -19.79 6.05 -8.20
C PHE A 199 -19.21 6.05 -6.78
N HIS A 200 -18.19 5.25 -6.48
CA HIS A 200 -17.49 5.36 -5.20
C HIS A 200 -16.76 6.70 -5.06
N THR A 201 -16.07 7.15 -6.10
CA THR A 201 -15.39 8.46 -6.11
C THR A 201 -16.39 9.60 -5.94
N ALA A 202 -17.58 9.51 -6.56
CA ALA A 202 -18.69 10.45 -6.37
C ALA A 202 -19.21 10.42 -4.93
N CYS A 203 -19.40 9.24 -4.34
CA CYS A 203 -19.80 9.10 -2.95
C CYS A 203 -18.85 9.84 -1.99
N PHE A 204 -17.53 9.61 -2.11
CA PHE A 204 -16.54 10.32 -1.28
C PHE A 204 -16.50 11.82 -1.54
N MET A 205 -16.65 12.24 -2.80
CA MET A 205 -16.70 13.66 -3.15
C MET A 205 -17.92 14.35 -2.52
N PHE A 206 -19.09 13.71 -2.51
CA PHE A 206 -20.27 14.26 -1.84
C PHE A 206 -20.18 14.22 -0.31
N ILE A 207 -19.53 13.21 0.29
CA ILE A 207 -19.22 13.21 1.74
C ILE A 207 -18.33 14.43 2.09
N PHE A 208 -17.34 14.72 1.26
CA PHE A 208 -16.49 15.91 1.42
C PHE A 208 -17.30 17.20 1.29
N LEU A 209 -18.13 17.33 0.24
CA LEU A 209 -18.97 18.52 0.03
C LEU A 209 -20.00 18.71 1.15
N GLU A 210 -20.54 17.61 1.69
CA GLU A 210 -21.40 17.66 2.86
C GLU A 210 -20.64 18.22 4.04
N SER A 211 -19.43 17.71 4.30
CA SER A 211 -18.59 18.17 5.41
C SER A 211 -18.17 19.63 5.25
N LEU A 212 -17.91 20.09 4.03
CA LEU A 212 -17.69 21.51 3.70
C LEU A 212 -18.92 22.37 3.95
N HIS A 213 -20.10 21.91 3.51
CA HIS A 213 -21.35 22.60 3.78
C HIS A 213 -21.60 22.74 5.28
N MET A 214 -21.47 21.65 6.05
CA MET A 214 -21.68 21.67 7.49
C MET A 214 -20.64 22.52 8.21
N TYR A 215 -19.36 22.43 7.82
CA TYR A 215 -18.29 23.26 8.36
C TYR A 215 -18.60 24.74 8.19
N SER A 216 -19.07 25.17 7.00
CA SER A 216 -19.38 26.58 6.75
C SER A 216 -20.49 27.14 7.65
N LEU A 217 -21.43 26.29 8.09
CA LEU A 217 -22.49 26.65 9.03
C LEU A 217 -21.99 26.65 10.48
N VAL A 218 -21.24 25.63 10.90
CA VAL A 218 -20.76 25.48 12.28
C VAL A 218 -19.67 26.50 12.60
N ALA A 219 -18.74 26.72 11.68
CA ALA A 219 -17.70 27.73 11.79
C ALA A 219 -18.21 29.16 11.61
N SER A 220 -19.52 29.33 11.41
CA SER A 220 -20.17 30.63 11.25
C SER A 220 -19.52 31.48 10.15
N VAL A 221 -18.99 30.83 9.11
CA VAL A 221 -18.46 31.49 7.90
C VAL A 221 -19.62 32.06 7.07
N VAL A 222 -20.78 31.41 7.15
CA VAL A 222 -22.04 31.86 6.54
C VAL A 222 -23.20 31.82 7.53
N LYS A 223 -24.25 32.61 7.26
CA LYS A 223 -25.46 32.67 8.11
C LYS A 223 -26.42 31.50 7.87
N GLN A 224 -26.54 31.02 6.63
CA GLN A 224 -27.50 29.99 6.22
C GLN A 224 -27.11 29.36 4.88
N ASN A 225 -27.67 28.19 4.55
CA ASN A 225 -27.57 27.52 3.23
C ASN A 225 -26.17 27.10 2.75
N GLY A 226 -25.14 27.28 3.59
CA GLY A 226 -23.76 26.92 3.29
C GLY A 226 -23.06 27.89 2.33
N MET A 227 -21.77 27.68 2.12
CA MET A 227 -20.94 28.54 1.25
C MET A 227 -21.28 28.43 -0.24
N LEU A 228 -21.64 27.22 -0.70
CA LEU A 228 -21.92 26.93 -2.11
C LEU A 228 -23.42 26.71 -2.32
N SER A 229 -23.92 27.17 -3.47
CA SER A 229 -25.32 26.91 -3.87
C SER A 229 -25.58 25.42 -4.13
N LYS A 230 -26.86 25.01 -4.14
CA LYS A 230 -27.23 23.60 -4.43
C LYS A 230 -26.67 23.13 -5.78
N CYS A 231 -26.84 23.96 -6.81
CA CYS A 231 -26.37 23.64 -8.17
C CYS A 231 -24.84 23.52 -8.22
N GLN A 232 -24.11 24.41 -7.53
CA GLN A 232 -22.66 24.33 -7.44
C GLN A 232 -22.20 23.05 -6.73
N ASN A 233 -22.80 22.67 -5.60
CA ASN A 233 -22.42 21.43 -4.92
C ASN A 233 -22.69 20.19 -5.80
N ILE A 234 -23.86 20.11 -6.44
CA ILE A 234 -24.20 19.00 -7.34
C ILE A 234 -23.21 18.94 -8.51
N SER A 235 -22.98 20.07 -9.18
CA SER A 235 -22.09 20.15 -10.32
C SER A 235 -20.65 19.80 -9.92
N LEU A 236 -20.14 20.33 -8.82
CA LEU A 236 -18.77 20.04 -8.37
C LEU A 236 -18.61 18.57 -8.02
N GLY A 237 -19.57 17.99 -7.29
CA GLY A 237 -19.52 16.58 -6.90
C GLY A 237 -19.42 15.65 -8.09
N TRP A 238 -20.36 15.77 -9.04
CA TRP A 238 -20.36 14.90 -10.22
C TRP A 238 -19.20 15.19 -11.18
N MET A 239 -18.90 16.46 -11.48
CA MET A 239 -17.88 16.80 -12.47
C MET A 239 -16.46 16.48 -12.00
N ILE A 240 -16.15 16.69 -10.71
CA ILE A 240 -14.83 16.33 -10.16
C ILE A 240 -14.65 14.82 -10.19
N SER A 241 -15.68 14.05 -9.81
CA SER A 241 -15.61 12.59 -9.87
C SER A 241 -15.47 12.06 -11.29
N ILE A 242 -16.20 12.64 -12.27
CA ILE A 242 -16.00 12.35 -13.69
C ILE A 242 -14.55 12.64 -14.10
N GLY A 243 -14.03 13.81 -13.72
CA GLY A 243 -12.66 14.22 -14.05
C GLY A 243 -11.61 13.24 -13.52
N ILE A 244 -11.70 12.87 -12.23
CA ILE A 244 -10.80 11.88 -11.60
C ILE A 244 -10.87 10.56 -12.37
N THR A 245 -12.07 10.03 -12.60
CA THR A 245 -12.24 8.75 -13.30
C THR A 245 -11.75 8.81 -14.75
N LEU A 246 -12.01 9.90 -15.49
CA LEU A 246 -11.53 10.06 -16.87
C LEU A 246 -10.00 10.12 -16.97
N ILE A 247 -9.34 10.79 -16.00
CA ILE A 247 -7.88 10.80 -15.93
C ILE A 247 -7.37 9.37 -15.73
N THR A 248 -7.97 8.61 -14.80
CA THR A 248 -7.58 7.21 -14.57
C THR A 248 -7.85 6.33 -15.80
N ILE A 249 -9.00 6.50 -16.47
CA ILE A 249 -9.31 5.81 -17.73
C ILE A 249 -8.23 6.10 -18.78
N SER A 250 -7.83 7.36 -18.92
CA SER A 250 -6.83 7.77 -19.93
C SER A 250 -5.45 7.15 -19.71
N LEU A 251 -5.14 6.76 -18.46
CA LEU A 251 -3.85 6.19 -18.08
C LEU A 251 -3.87 4.66 -17.97
N GLU A 252 -4.98 4.08 -17.53
CA GLU A 252 -5.07 2.70 -17.06
C GLU A 252 -6.31 1.97 -17.62
N PHE A 253 -6.82 2.35 -18.81
CA PHE A 253 -8.00 1.75 -19.43
C PHE A 253 -7.93 0.22 -19.52
N ASP A 254 -6.78 -0.32 -19.96
CA ASP A 254 -6.59 -1.77 -20.14
C ASP A 254 -6.61 -2.55 -18.83
N ASN A 255 -6.39 -1.87 -17.70
CA ASN A 255 -6.38 -2.47 -16.36
C ASN A 255 -7.76 -2.47 -15.70
N TYR A 256 -8.79 -1.84 -16.31
CA TYR A 256 -10.17 -2.01 -15.85
C TYR A 256 -10.72 -3.39 -16.18
N GLY A 257 -11.61 -3.89 -15.33
CA GLY A 257 -12.15 -5.25 -15.41
C GLY A 257 -11.12 -6.30 -15.01
N GLY A 258 -11.49 -7.22 -14.11
CA GLY A 258 -10.64 -8.36 -13.78
C GLY A 258 -10.99 -9.58 -14.63
N GLU A 259 -10.06 -10.54 -14.67
CA GLU A 259 -10.20 -11.78 -15.44
C GLU A 259 -11.40 -12.64 -14.98
N TYR A 260 -11.77 -12.54 -13.69
CA TYR A 260 -12.85 -13.34 -13.09
C TYR A 260 -13.88 -12.51 -12.30
N HIS A 261 -13.73 -11.19 -12.24
CA HIS A 261 -14.63 -10.26 -11.54
C HIS A 261 -14.74 -8.93 -12.30
N CYS A 262 -15.90 -8.27 -12.23
CA CYS A 262 -16.09 -6.95 -12.87
C CYS A 262 -15.80 -5.77 -11.96
N TRP A 263 -14.95 -5.98 -10.96
CA TRP A 263 -14.49 -4.94 -10.05
C TRP A 263 -13.03 -4.52 -10.37
N LEU A 264 -12.35 -3.91 -9.40
CA LEU A 264 -11.09 -3.20 -9.52
C LEU A 264 -9.94 -4.21 -9.33
N ARG A 265 -8.98 -4.19 -10.25
CA ARG A 265 -7.78 -5.02 -10.17
C ARG A 265 -6.80 -4.47 -9.13
N MET A 266 -6.54 -5.24 -8.07
CA MET A 266 -5.64 -4.82 -6.98
C MET A 266 -4.15 -4.95 -7.31
N ASP A 267 -3.80 -5.73 -8.33
CA ASP A 267 -2.43 -6.04 -8.80
C ASP A 267 -1.83 -4.95 -9.71
N THR A 268 -2.57 -3.86 -9.94
CA THR A 268 -2.20 -2.82 -10.92
C THR A 268 -2.15 -1.42 -10.30
N LYS A 269 -1.57 -0.48 -11.03
CA LYS A 269 -1.55 0.94 -10.66
C LYS A 269 -2.96 1.54 -10.52
N LEU A 270 -3.96 0.90 -11.12
CA LEU A 270 -5.37 1.28 -11.04
C LEU A 270 -5.86 1.37 -9.58
N LEU A 271 -5.43 0.45 -8.71
CA LEU A 271 -5.79 0.48 -7.30
C LEU A 271 -5.32 1.78 -6.64
N PHE A 272 -4.04 2.11 -6.84
CA PHE A 272 -3.45 3.31 -6.26
C PHE A 272 -4.09 4.58 -6.84
N ALA A 273 -4.36 4.58 -8.15
CA ALA A 273 -5.05 5.68 -8.82
C ALA A 273 -6.46 5.94 -8.25
N GLN A 274 -7.13 4.91 -7.73
CA GLN A 274 -8.44 5.04 -7.09
C GLN A 274 -8.35 5.38 -5.59
N ILE A 275 -7.46 4.71 -4.84
CA ILE A 275 -7.34 4.90 -3.39
C ILE A 275 -6.76 6.26 -3.05
N ALA A 276 -5.73 6.72 -3.77
CA ALA A 276 -5.02 7.95 -3.41
C ALA A 276 -5.97 9.19 -3.38
N PRO A 277 -6.82 9.45 -4.40
CA PRO A 277 -7.80 10.53 -4.34
C PRO A 277 -8.79 10.38 -3.18
N ILE A 278 -9.27 9.16 -2.93
CA ILE A 278 -10.23 8.88 -1.84
C ILE A 278 -9.61 9.17 -0.48
N VAL A 279 -8.38 8.72 -0.24
CA VAL A 279 -7.68 8.96 1.03
C VAL A 279 -7.44 10.45 1.25
N VAL A 280 -7.06 11.20 0.21
CA VAL A 280 -6.93 12.67 0.31
C VAL A 280 -8.27 13.32 0.70
N LEU A 281 -9.37 12.94 0.04
CA LEU A 281 -10.71 13.44 0.38
C LEU A 281 -11.10 13.09 1.81
N MET A 282 -10.78 11.88 2.28
CA MET A 282 -11.07 11.44 3.65
C MET A 282 -10.27 12.23 4.68
N VAL A 283 -8.97 12.45 4.45
CA VAL A 283 -8.11 13.22 5.36
C VAL A 283 -8.63 14.65 5.48
N ILE A 284 -8.92 15.32 4.35
CA ILE A 284 -9.47 16.68 4.38
C ILE A 284 -10.84 16.70 5.07
N THR A 285 -11.70 15.73 4.78
CA THR A 285 -13.01 15.62 5.42
C THR A 285 -12.88 15.48 6.94
N PHE A 286 -11.99 14.60 7.39
CA PHE A 286 -11.73 14.39 8.81
C PHE A 286 -11.20 15.66 9.50
N THR A 287 -10.22 16.35 8.89
CA THR A 287 -9.69 17.60 9.46
C THR A 287 -10.76 18.68 9.55
N MET A 288 -11.68 18.76 8.59
CA MET A 288 -12.80 19.71 8.64
C MET A 288 -13.81 19.38 9.75
N ILE A 289 -14.10 18.09 9.98
CA ILE A 289 -14.99 17.67 11.07
C ILE A 289 -14.36 18.01 12.42
N GLU A 290 -13.08 17.71 12.62
CA GLU A 290 -12.36 18.04 13.86
C GLU A 290 -12.26 19.56 14.08
N ALA A 291 -11.93 20.33 13.03
CA ALA A 291 -11.90 21.78 13.11
C ALA A 291 -13.25 22.38 13.51
N ALA A 292 -14.37 21.83 12.99
CA ALA A 292 -15.71 22.24 13.40
C ALA A 292 -16.06 21.87 14.85
N GLY A 293 -15.49 20.78 15.36
CA GLY A 293 -15.80 20.25 16.70
C GLY A 293 -15.05 20.92 17.84
N VAL A 294 -13.80 21.33 17.60
CA VAL A 294 -12.90 21.86 18.64
C VAL A 294 -12.99 23.38 18.79
N ALA A 295 -13.26 24.10 17.70
CA ALA A 295 -13.24 25.56 17.73
C ALA A 295 -14.57 26.15 18.24
N ASP A 296 -14.46 27.07 19.20
CA ASP A 296 -15.59 27.83 19.72
C ASP A 296 -15.84 29.06 18.83
N TYR A 297 -16.57 28.82 17.75
CA TYR A 297 -16.91 29.88 16.80
C TYR A 297 -18.08 30.73 17.32
N GLY A 298 -17.86 32.04 17.42
CA GLY A 298 -18.92 32.99 17.72
C GLY A 298 -20.03 32.93 16.67
N ILE A 299 -21.27 32.73 17.11
CA ILE A 299 -22.42 32.58 16.21
C ILE A 299 -22.77 33.94 15.58
N LEU A 300 -22.85 33.97 14.24
CA LEU A 300 -23.28 35.18 13.53
C LEU A 300 -24.73 35.58 13.88
N LYS A 301 -24.98 36.89 13.95
CA LYS A 301 -26.33 37.42 14.14
C LYS A 301 -27.23 37.07 12.95
N GLY A 302 -28.34 36.40 13.22
CA GLY A 302 -29.32 35.95 12.21
C GLY A 302 -29.06 34.55 11.66
N SER A 303 -28.15 33.77 12.27
CA SER A 303 -27.95 32.36 11.91
C SER A 303 -29.13 31.48 12.30
N ASP A 304 -29.40 30.48 11.47
CA ASP A 304 -30.44 29.47 11.73
C ASP A 304 -29.91 28.36 12.65
N TYR A 305 -30.32 28.40 13.92
CA TYR A 305 -29.93 27.41 14.92
C TYR A 305 -30.36 25.98 14.58
N SER A 306 -31.44 25.78 13.83
CA SER A 306 -31.88 24.43 13.41
C SER A 306 -30.91 23.85 12.39
N GLN A 307 -30.46 24.67 11.42
CA GLN A 307 -29.43 24.28 10.44
C GLN A 307 -28.09 23.99 11.10
N ILE A 308 -27.63 24.82 12.05
CA ILE A 308 -26.39 24.58 12.80
C ILE A 308 -26.49 23.27 13.61
N THR A 309 -27.62 23.03 14.28
CA THR A 309 -27.83 21.79 15.05
C THR A 309 -27.82 20.56 14.14
N SER A 310 -28.54 20.64 13.01
CA SER A 310 -28.53 19.58 12.00
C SER A 310 -27.12 19.35 11.44
N ALA A 311 -26.33 20.41 11.24
CA ALA A 311 -24.97 20.33 10.73
C ALA A 311 -24.03 19.61 11.71
N ARG A 312 -24.12 19.92 13.01
CA ARG A 312 -23.36 19.22 14.06
C ARG A 312 -23.70 17.74 14.14
N ILE A 313 -24.98 17.38 14.00
CA ILE A 313 -25.41 15.97 13.99
C ILE A 313 -24.86 15.26 12.74
N SER A 314 -24.97 15.88 11.56
CA SER A 314 -24.41 15.34 10.30
C SER A 314 -22.89 15.14 10.37
N GLN A 315 -22.16 16.11 10.91
CA GLN A 315 -20.70 16.01 11.08
C GLN A 315 -20.31 14.79 11.92
N ARG A 316 -21.01 14.57 13.04
CA ARG A 316 -20.78 13.39 13.89
C ARG A 316 -21.18 12.09 13.21
N ALA A 317 -22.23 12.11 12.38
CA ALA A 317 -22.59 10.95 11.58
C ALA A 317 -21.49 10.60 10.56
N ASN A 318 -20.88 11.60 9.93
CA ASN A 318 -19.81 11.40 8.94
C ASN A 318 -18.53 10.80 9.54
N LEU A 319 -18.27 10.97 10.85
CA LEU A 319 -17.20 10.24 11.55
C LEU A 319 -17.39 8.72 11.54
N ILE A 320 -18.62 8.26 11.35
CA ILE A 320 -18.98 6.84 11.32
C ILE A 320 -19.23 6.39 9.87
N VAL A 321 -20.01 7.17 9.10
CA VAL A 321 -20.39 6.83 7.73
C VAL A 321 -19.19 6.79 6.80
N MET A 322 -18.31 7.81 6.82
CA MET A 322 -17.15 7.88 5.93
C MET A 322 -16.22 6.65 6.05
N PRO A 323 -15.74 6.27 7.25
CA PRO A 323 -14.89 5.08 7.36
C PRO A 323 -15.63 3.78 7.04
N LEU A 324 -16.94 3.67 7.30
CA LEU A 324 -17.72 2.50 6.92
C LEU A 324 -17.87 2.37 5.40
N VAL A 325 -18.09 3.47 4.66
CA VAL A 325 -18.11 3.47 3.19
C VAL A 325 -16.76 3.03 2.64
N PHE A 326 -15.65 3.55 3.21
CA PHE A 326 -14.31 3.15 2.81
C PHE A 326 -14.01 1.69 3.12
N ALA A 327 -14.38 1.22 4.32
CA ALA A 327 -14.26 -0.19 4.68
C ALA A 327 -15.07 -1.09 3.76
N SER A 328 -16.32 -0.71 3.42
CA SER A 328 -17.14 -1.46 2.45
C SER A 328 -16.45 -1.57 1.09
N PHE A 329 -15.97 -0.44 0.55
CA PHE A 329 -15.25 -0.41 -0.72
C PHE A 329 -14.00 -1.32 -0.71
N MET A 330 -13.16 -1.19 0.32
CA MET A 330 -11.93 -1.97 0.45
C MET A 330 -12.21 -3.46 0.66
N LEU A 331 -13.16 -3.80 1.53
CA LEU A 331 -13.54 -5.19 1.80
C LEU A 331 -14.16 -5.84 0.58
N GLY A 332 -15.00 -5.12 -0.16
CA GLY A 332 -15.60 -5.63 -1.39
C GLY A 332 -14.54 -5.95 -2.43
N THR A 333 -13.65 -4.98 -2.70
CA THR A 333 -12.54 -5.16 -3.64
C THR A 333 -11.60 -6.30 -3.21
N LEU A 334 -11.23 -6.37 -1.93
CA LEU A 334 -10.35 -7.41 -1.41
C LEU A 334 -11.02 -8.80 -1.39
N SER A 335 -12.33 -8.86 -1.09
CA SER A 335 -13.07 -10.13 -1.06
C SER A 335 -13.14 -10.79 -2.44
N GLU A 336 -13.39 -9.98 -3.47
CA GLU A 336 -13.39 -10.43 -4.86
C GLU A 336 -11.98 -10.81 -5.30
N TYR A 337 -10.97 -9.98 -5.01
CA TYR A 337 -9.58 -10.22 -5.43
C TYR A 337 -8.91 -11.43 -4.74
N GLU A 338 -9.07 -11.58 -3.42
CA GLU A 338 -8.51 -12.72 -2.67
C GLU A 338 -9.40 -13.95 -2.74
N GLN A 339 -10.65 -13.80 -3.17
CA GLN A 339 -11.61 -14.89 -3.27
C GLN A 339 -11.75 -15.62 -1.91
N ASN A 340 -11.90 -14.83 -0.83
CA ASN A 340 -11.80 -15.31 0.55
C ASN A 340 -13.16 -15.21 1.28
N VAL A 341 -13.70 -16.36 1.72
CA VAL A 341 -15.03 -16.46 2.36
C VAL A 341 -15.20 -15.55 3.59
N PRO A 342 -14.26 -15.53 4.57
CA PRO A 342 -14.29 -14.55 5.65
C PRO A 342 -14.41 -13.08 5.22
N LEU A 343 -13.76 -12.67 4.12
CA LEU A 343 -13.86 -11.31 3.62
C LEU A 343 -15.26 -11.01 3.07
N TYR A 344 -15.88 -11.93 2.33
CA TYR A 344 -17.27 -11.79 1.88
C TYR A 344 -18.26 -11.67 3.06
N GLY A 345 -18.04 -12.45 4.12
CA GLY A 345 -18.83 -12.36 5.36
C GLY A 345 -18.69 -10.98 6.03
N THR A 346 -17.45 -10.50 6.17
CA THR A 346 -17.17 -9.18 6.76
C THR A 346 -17.76 -8.05 5.92
N PHE A 347 -17.61 -8.12 4.59
CA PHE A 347 -18.23 -7.17 3.65
C PHE A 347 -19.75 -7.12 3.86
N THR A 348 -20.40 -8.26 4.06
CA THR A 348 -21.85 -8.34 4.30
C THR A 348 -22.27 -7.65 5.58
N ILE A 349 -21.56 -7.91 6.68
CA ILE A 349 -21.83 -7.30 7.98
C ILE A 349 -21.63 -5.78 7.90
N VAL A 350 -20.51 -5.32 7.32
CA VAL A 350 -20.19 -3.90 7.19
C VAL A 350 -21.23 -3.18 6.34
N ASN A 351 -21.70 -3.75 5.22
CA ASN A 351 -22.73 -3.12 4.39
C ASN A 351 -24.10 -3.07 5.06
N GLY A 352 -24.47 -4.11 5.82
CA GLY A 352 -25.69 -4.09 6.64
C GLY A 352 -25.65 -2.97 7.70
N ILE A 353 -24.53 -2.85 8.41
CA ILE A 353 -24.32 -1.77 9.40
C ILE A 353 -24.32 -0.41 8.72
N LEU A 354 -23.60 -0.25 7.60
CA LEU A 354 -23.51 1.00 6.85
C LEU A 354 -24.89 1.50 6.40
N GLY A 355 -25.70 0.62 5.79
CA GLY A 355 -27.08 0.96 5.40
C GLY A 355 -27.93 1.41 6.58
N ALA A 356 -27.90 0.65 7.69
CA ALA A 356 -28.65 0.98 8.89
C ALA A 356 -28.20 2.29 9.55
N VAL A 357 -26.88 2.56 9.59
CA VAL A 357 -26.27 3.79 10.11
C VAL A 357 -26.71 4.99 9.26
N ILE A 358 -26.60 4.90 7.93
CA ILE A 358 -27.06 5.96 7.03
C ILE A 358 -28.55 6.24 7.28
N PHE A 359 -29.38 5.19 7.25
CA PHE A 359 -30.82 5.32 7.51
C PHE A 359 -31.11 6.01 8.84
N PHE A 360 -30.49 5.56 9.93
CA PHE A 360 -30.72 6.12 11.25
C PHE A 360 -30.25 7.57 11.36
N PHE A 361 -28.98 7.86 11.06
CA PHE A 361 -28.40 9.19 11.26
C PHE A 361 -28.97 10.24 10.28
N HIS A 362 -29.15 9.88 9.00
CA HIS A 362 -29.64 10.83 8.01
C HIS A 362 -31.14 11.12 8.21
N SER A 363 -31.93 10.12 8.61
CA SER A 363 -33.34 10.33 8.96
C SER A 363 -33.51 11.12 10.26
N THR A 364 -32.73 10.82 11.31
CA THR A 364 -32.85 11.48 12.62
C THR A 364 -32.21 12.87 12.65
N GLY A 365 -31.26 13.15 11.75
CA GLY A 365 -30.59 14.43 11.64
C GLY A 365 -31.50 15.59 11.25
N ASN A 366 -32.72 15.33 10.76
CA ASN A 366 -33.68 16.38 10.40
C ASN A 366 -34.75 16.55 11.48
N GLU A 367 -34.91 17.77 12.00
CA GLU A 367 -35.90 18.07 13.02
C GLU A 367 -37.36 17.84 12.57
N LYS A 368 -37.67 18.07 11.29
CA LYS A 368 -39.00 17.79 10.71
C LYS A 368 -39.27 16.28 10.68
N ILE A 369 -38.27 15.49 10.30
CA ILE A 369 -38.37 14.02 10.28
C ILE A 369 -38.46 13.49 11.70
N ARG A 370 -37.59 13.95 12.61
CA ARG A 370 -37.60 13.57 14.03
C ARG A 370 -38.95 13.87 14.69
N ARG A 371 -39.55 15.03 14.42
CA ARG A 371 -40.90 15.36 14.91
C ARG A 371 -41.96 14.42 14.33
N LYS A 372 -41.93 14.15 13.02
CA LYS A 372 -42.89 13.24 12.37
C LYS A 372 -42.72 11.78 12.81
N LEU A 373 -41.49 11.27 12.89
CA LEU A 373 -41.15 9.96 13.44
C LEU A 373 -41.60 9.84 14.90
N SER A 374 -41.36 10.87 15.72
CA SER A 374 -41.84 10.88 17.11
C SER A 374 -43.35 10.85 17.19
N ASN A 375 -44.06 11.62 16.35
CA ASN A 375 -45.52 11.62 16.30
C ASN A 375 -46.07 10.27 15.82
N MET A 376 -45.46 9.67 14.80
CA MET A 376 -45.83 8.35 14.29
C MET A 376 -45.58 7.25 15.33
N TYR A 377 -44.42 7.26 15.97
CA TYR A 377 -44.09 6.37 17.07
C TYR A 377 -45.08 6.50 18.23
N ARG A 378 -45.47 7.74 18.61
CA ARG A 378 -46.51 7.98 19.62
C ARG A 378 -47.88 7.44 19.19
N MET A 379 -48.24 7.54 17.91
CA MET A 379 -49.50 6.98 17.40
C MET A 379 -49.52 5.45 17.36
N ILE A 380 -48.37 4.80 17.13
CA ILE A 380 -48.27 3.34 17.02
C ILE A 380 -48.08 2.68 18.39
N PHE A 381 -47.21 3.23 19.24
CA PHE A 381 -46.77 2.59 20.49
C PHE A 381 -47.34 3.22 21.78
N LYS A 382 -47.97 4.40 21.71
CA LYS A 382 -48.62 5.04 22.87
C LYS A 382 -50.16 5.02 22.80
N LYS A 383 -50.72 4.36 21.80
CA LYS A 383 -52.16 4.12 21.63
C LYS A 383 -52.56 2.65 21.90
N GLY A 384 -51.66 1.88 22.51
CA GLY A 384 -51.91 0.53 23.03
C GLY A 384 -52.11 0.56 24.54
#